data_AF-A0A8H6KT47-F1
#
_entry.id   AF-A0A8H6KT47-F1
#
_cell.length_a   1.000
_cell.length_b   1.000
_cell.length_c   1.000
_cell.angle_alpha   90.00
_cell.angle_beta   90.00
_cell.angle_gamma   90.00
#
_symmetry.space_group_name_H-M   'P 1'
#
loop_
_entity.id
_entity.type
_entity.pdbx_description
1 polymer ?
#
loop_
_entity_poly.entity_id
_entity_poly.type
_entity_poly.pdbx_seq_one_letter_code
_entity_poly.pdbx_strand_id
1 'polypeptide(L)'
;MGGTNGHVVLEAFNPDHWKSLLHPNGVAHEEPRAKKRLFTFSSHDQAGFKRLGETLADHLDGLGPAASSPEFLAEFAHTLAVARSGLSWRASCVAETAADLRHQLTSGITEKPTRAPEGGPPRIGFIFTGQGAQWAGMGAELLDSHPVFRDSVARSAALLASMGCDWDPATELRRPAAESRLKNPEISQPICTVLQIALVNELRSWGVTPSRVAGHSSGEIGAAYCAGALTHRDAIAVAYFRGKASSGLVGLKGGMMAVGCSFKEARELLASLSSHLSGVATVACVNSPSSVTLSGDIGALEQLRGFCEKQKVFARMLQVDVAYHSSHMQGAAADYASSIADIEPKSSETDEVTMVSSVTGNETAPELFAQGVPVNVQRVNGDDHCKLLTNLPPYPWNHSKVFRCDSRIAKELLAQKFPTRSHLGAPVPMMDETQHVWRSFLRLEDEPWLRGHMVGSTVLLPGAGMTSIVLEACRQLVAPGKTARAFRLQDVSLFAAMALPEGVATEVIVHMRLHLSSTLGSTPAVWWEFTMSSCVGGDQLRDNCRGLMTIDYTEDTSTQMADEDAAIAASRVQDYYRVHKECTLEYAKQDFYNHMNKAAWKYGEAFRGVQNCRAALP
;
A
#
# COMPACT_ATOMS: atom_id res chain seq x y z
N MET A 1 6.32 38.16 -13.60
CA MET A 1 5.90 38.11 -12.18
C MET A 1 5.14 39.40 -11.89
N GLY A 2 3.82 39.34 -11.64
CA GLY A 2 2.88 40.47 -11.71
C GLY A 2 2.44 41.09 -10.38
N GLY A 3 3.26 41.02 -9.32
CA GLY A 3 2.97 41.75 -8.07
C GLY A 3 1.81 41.20 -7.22
N THR A 4 1.44 39.93 -7.38
CA THR A 4 0.44 39.31 -6.49
C THR A 4 1.02 39.11 -5.09
N ASN A 5 0.66 40.00 -4.17
CA ASN A 5 0.99 39.88 -2.75
C ASN A 5 -0.17 39.21 -2.00
N GLY A 6 0.12 38.15 -1.25
CA GLY A 6 -0.83 37.51 -0.33
C GLY A 6 -0.39 37.73 1.12
N HIS A 7 -1.33 38.10 1.98
CA HIS A 7 -1.12 38.19 3.43
C HIS A 7 -2.13 37.29 4.14
N VAL A 8 -1.66 36.50 5.10
CA VAL A 8 -2.49 35.64 5.94
C VAL A 8 -2.09 35.90 7.40
N VAL A 9 -3.08 36.19 8.23
CA VAL A 9 -2.92 36.26 9.69
C VAL A 9 -3.35 34.92 10.26
N LEU A 10 -2.46 34.28 11.01
CA LEU A 10 -2.73 33.03 11.73
C LEU A 10 -2.60 33.30 13.23
N GLU A 11 -3.55 32.78 13.99
CA GLU A 11 -3.47 32.72 15.45
C GLU A 11 -3.20 31.28 15.88
N ALA A 12 -2.34 31.12 16.89
CA ALA A 12 -2.06 29.80 17.45
C ALA A 12 -3.27 29.31 18.26
N PHE A 13 -3.66 28.05 18.06
CA PHE A 13 -4.71 27.43 18.86
C PHE A 13 -4.30 27.39 20.34
N ASN A 14 -5.12 27.99 21.22
CA ASN A 14 -4.95 27.91 22.67
C ASN A 14 -5.89 26.82 23.24
N PRO A 15 -5.35 25.63 23.59
CA PRO A 15 -6.17 24.52 24.08
C PRO A 15 -6.84 24.79 25.43
N ASP A 16 -6.30 25.68 26.27
CA ASP A 16 -6.89 25.97 27.59
C ASP A 16 -8.14 26.86 27.49
N HIS A 17 -8.22 27.69 26.44
CA HIS A 17 -9.42 28.46 26.13
C HIS A 17 -10.60 27.54 25.77
N TRP A 18 -10.32 26.45 25.04
CA TRP A 18 -11.32 25.46 24.62
C TRP A 18 -11.80 24.54 25.76
N LYS A 19 -10.90 24.13 26.68
CA LYS A 19 -11.28 23.35 27.87
C LYS A 19 -12.31 24.09 28.73
N SER A 20 -12.21 25.42 28.84
CA SER A 20 -13.17 26.23 29.60
C SER A 20 -14.59 26.23 29.01
N LEU A 21 -14.74 25.96 27.71
CA LEU A 21 -16.01 25.97 26.99
C LEU A 21 -16.74 24.61 26.98
N LEU A 22 -16.03 23.51 27.23
CA LEU A 22 -16.58 22.14 27.19
C LEU A 22 -17.06 21.59 28.54
N HIS A 23 -16.89 22.32 29.64
CA HIS A 23 -17.34 21.87 30.96
C HIS A 23 -18.53 22.70 31.49
N PRO A 24 -19.78 22.37 31.13
CA PRO A 24 -20.91 22.91 31.87
C PRO A 24 -21.14 22.23 33.22
N ASN A 25 -20.80 20.96 33.45
CA ASN A 25 -21.07 20.29 34.74
C ASN A 25 -20.22 19.02 34.97
N GLY A 26 -19.18 19.11 35.79
CA GLY A 26 -18.81 18.14 36.84
C GLY A 26 -18.70 16.62 36.58
N VAL A 27 -18.61 16.11 35.35
CA VAL A 27 -18.33 14.67 35.14
C VAL A 27 -16.83 14.43 35.31
N ALA A 28 -16.46 13.73 36.38
CA ALA A 28 -15.08 13.32 36.63
C ALA A 28 -14.57 12.46 35.46
N HIS A 29 -13.47 12.88 34.84
CA HIS A 29 -12.71 12.02 33.95
C HIS A 29 -12.21 10.81 34.78
N GLU A 30 -12.64 9.60 34.45
CA GLU A 30 -11.93 8.42 34.94
C GLU A 30 -10.50 8.50 34.40
N GLU A 31 -9.51 8.51 35.30
CA GLU A 31 -8.10 8.56 34.90
C GLU A 31 -7.76 7.37 33.99
N PRO A 32 -6.98 7.58 32.90
CA PRO A 32 -6.50 6.50 32.06
C PRO A 32 -5.67 5.50 32.86
N ARG A 33 -6.31 4.43 33.33
CA ARG A 33 -5.60 3.33 33.98
C ARG A 33 -4.74 2.61 32.94
N ALA A 34 -3.50 2.27 33.31
CA ALA A 34 -2.69 1.33 32.54
C ALA A 34 -3.51 0.04 32.33
N LYS A 35 -3.88 -0.24 31.09
CA LYS A 35 -4.70 -1.39 30.69
C LYS A 35 -4.34 -1.82 29.27
N LYS A 36 -4.64 -3.08 28.95
CA LYS A 36 -4.49 -3.60 27.58
C LYS A 36 -5.41 -2.86 26.62
N ARG A 37 -4.88 -2.45 25.46
CA ARG A 37 -5.60 -1.69 24.43
C ARG A 37 -5.47 -2.36 23.08
N LEU A 38 -6.53 -2.27 22.29
CA LEU A 38 -6.54 -2.66 20.88
C LEU A 38 -5.98 -1.50 20.03
N PHE A 39 -4.92 -1.78 19.28
CA PHE A 39 -4.36 -0.88 18.27
C PHE A 39 -4.67 -1.42 16.88
N THR A 40 -5.25 -0.59 16.03
CA THR A 40 -5.66 -0.98 14.67
C THR A 40 -4.79 -0.33 13.61
N PHE A 41 -4.42 -1.09 12.59
CA PHE A 41 -3.52 -0.65 11.53
C PHE A 41 -4.11 -0.99 10.16
N SER A 42 -3.80 -0.18 9.15
CA SER A 42 -4.16 -0.49 7.77
C SER A 42 -3.10 -0.06 6.76
N SER A 43 -3.08 -0.73 5.61
CA SER A 43 -2.12 -0.53 4.53
C SER A 43 -2.76 -0.81 3.16
N HIS A 44 -2.21 -0.24 2.08
CA HIS A 44 -2.62 -0.55 0.70
C HIS A 44 -2.10 -1.92 0.23
N ASP A 45 -1.03 -2.41 0.84
CA ASP A 45 -0.38 -3.67 0.50
C ASP A 45 0.07 -4.43 1.76
N GLN A 46 0.15 -5.76 1.68
CA GLN A 46 0.54 -6.61 2.80
C GLN A 46 1.96 -6.31 3.32
N ALA A 47 2.89 -5.94 2.43
CA ALA A 47 4.26 -5.62 2.84
C ALA A 47 4.36 -4.25 3.55
N GLY A 48 3.34 -3.40 3.44
CA GLY A 48 3.29 -2.09 4.06
C GLY A 48 3.20 -2.12 5.59
N PHE A 49 2.75 -3.22 6.21
CA PHE A 49 2.76 -3.35 7.68
C PHE A 49 4.17 -3.34 8.26
N LYS A 50 5.17 -3.86 7.54
CA LYS A 50 6.57 -3.78 7.97
C LYS A 50 7.02 -2.31 8.03
N ARG A 51 6.79 -1.56 6.94
CA ARG A 51 7.14 -0.12 6.86
C ARG A 51 6.38 0.70 7.90
N LEU A 52 5.10 0.41 8.09
CA LEU A 52 4.25 1.07 9.09
C LEU A 52 4.74 0.77 10.51
N GLY A 53 5.06 -0.49 10.81
CA GLY A 53 5.62 -0.92 12.08
C GLY A 53 6.92 -0.20 12.42
N GLU A 54 7.86 -0.16 11.48
CA GLU A 54 9.14 0.57 11.61
C GLU A 54 8.88 2.07 11.84
N THR A 55 8.05 2.71 11.01
CA THR A 55 7.75 4.15 11.09
C THR A 55 7.10 4.54 12.42
N LEU A 56 6.16 3.72 12.92
CA LEU A 56 5.49 3.97 14.20
C LEU A 56 6.39 3.66 15.40
N ALA A 57 7.24 2.62 15.31
CA ALA A 57 8.23 2.34 16.34
C ALA A 57 9.24 3.48 16.47
N ASP A 58 9.75 4.01 15.35
CA ASP A 58 10.65 5.17 15.34
C ASP A 58 9.96 6.43 15.90
N HIS A 59 8.67 6.61 15.63
CA HIS A 59 7.89 7.70 16.21
C HIS A 59 7.74 7.57 17.73
N LEU A 60 7.45 6.37 18.25
CA LEU A 60 7.39 6.11 19.70
C LEU A 60 8.76 6.36 20.35
N ASP A 61 9.84 5.90 19.72
CA ASP A 61 11.21 6.09 20.19
C ASP A 61 11.59 7.58 20.22
N GLY A 62 11.19 8.34 19.20
CA GLY A 62 11.42 9.80 19.11
C GLY A 62 10.67 10.63 20.16
N LEU A 63 9.54 10.13 20.68
CA LEU A 63 8.79 10.76 21.78
C LEU A 63 9.37 10.46 23.17
N GLY A 64 10.19 9.42 23.30
CA GLY A 64 10.84 9.05 24.55
C GLY A 64 9.85 8.80 25.70
N PRO A 65 10.06 9.35 26.91
CA PRO A 65 9.18 9.11 28.06
C PRO A 65 7.71 9.51 27.84
N ALA A 66 7.44 10.47 26.96
CA ALA A 66 6.07 10.92 26.69
C ALA A 66 5.19 9.79 26.11
N ALA A 67 5.78 8.91 25.30
CA ALA A 67 5.09 7.76 24.72
C ALA A 67 4.68 6.70 25.76
N SER A 68 5.26 6.75 26.97
CA SER A 68 4.98 5.79 28.04
C SER A 68 3.81 6.20 28.93
N SER A 69 3.19 7.36 28.71
CA SER A 69 2.01 7.77 29.47
C SER A 69 0.76 6.97 29.05
N PRO A 70 -0.06 6.49 30.00
CA PRO A 70 -1.33 5.83 29.70
C PRO A 70 -2.27 6.70 28.84
N GLU A 71 -2.25 8.01 29.06
CA GLU A 71 -2.98 9.03 28.28
C GLU A 71 -2.56 8.98 26.82
N PHE A 72 -1.26 9.03 26.54
CA PHE A 72 -0.75 9.00 25.17
C PHE A 72 -1.13 7.70 24.46
N LEU A 73 -1.00 6.55 25.12
CA LEU A 73 -1.35 5.27 24.52
C LEU A 73 -2.86 5.18 24.19
N ALA A 74 -3.71 5.79 25.01
CA ALA A 74 -5.15 5.90 24.73
C ALA A 74 -5.43 6.81 23.53
N GLU A 75 -4.80 7.99 23.49
CA GLU A 75 -4.89 8.93 22.37
C GLU A 75 -4.33 8.32 21.07
N PHE A 76 -3.25 7.54 21.17
CA PHE A 76 -2.62 6.86 20.04
C PHE A 76 -3.52 5.75 19.47
N ALA A 77 -4.04 4.85 20.31
CA ALA A 77 -4.98 3.81 19.90
C ALA A 77 -6.23 4.41 19.24
N HIS A 78 -6.78 5.45 19.86
CA HIS A 78 -7.94 6.16 19.35
C HIS A 78 -7.66 6.79 17.98
N THR A 79 -6.55 7.53 17.85
CA THR A 79 -6.21 8.22 16.61
C THR A 79 -5.95 7.24 15.46
N LEU A 80 -5.28 6.10 15.73
CA LEU A 80 -5.10 5.04 14.75
C LEU A 80 -6.41 4.39 14.29
N ALA A 81 -7.43 4.37 15.14
CA ALA A 81 -8.73 3.78 14.82
C ALA A 81 -9.66 4.73 14.04
N VAL A 82 -9.69 6.03 14.39
CA VAL A 82 -10.74 6.95 13.90
C VAL A 82 -10.24 8.07 12.99
N ALA A 83 -8.97 8.48 13.11
CA ALA A 83 -8.41 9.60 12.35
C ALA A 83 -7.42 9.15 11.26
N ARG A 84 -7.28 7.84 11.07
CA ARG A 84 -6.50 7.21 10.02
C ARG A 84 -7.44 6.54 9.02
N SER A 85 -7.13 6.67 7.73
CA SER A 85 -7.90 6.05 6.66
C SER A 85 -7.96 4.53 6.82
N GLY A 86 -9.15 3.94 6.66
CA GLY A 86 -9.31 2.48 6.65
C GLY A 86 -8.93 1.87 5.30
N LEU A 87 -7.69 1.39 5.14
CA LEU A 87 -7.19 0.80 3.89
C LEU A 87 -7.58 -0.70 3.74
N SER A 88 -7.27 -1.25 2.56
CA SER A 88 -7.72 -2.58 2.12
C SER A 88 -7.07 -3.73 2.84
N TRP A 89 -5.85 -3.58 3.35
CA TRP A 89 -5.25 -4.54 4.27
C TRP A 89 -5.33 -4.03 5.69
N ARG A 90 -5.65 -4.90 6.64
CA ARG A 90 -5.84 -4.56 8.05
C ARG A 90 -5.08 -5.54 8.95
N ALA A 91 -4.61 -5.03 10.07
CA ALA A 91 -4.00 -5.79 11.15
C ALA A 91 -4.30 -5.09 12.48
N SER A 92 -4.18 -5.81 13.59
CA SER A 92 -4.37 -5.25 14.92
C SER A 92 -3.50 -5.97 15.93
N CYS A 93 -3.04 -5.26 16.94
CA CYS A 93 -2.39 -5.88 18.09
C CYS A 93 -3.00 -5.38 19.39
N VAL A 94 -2.80 -6.15 20.45
CA VAL A 94 -3.14 -5.75 21.81
C VAL A 94 -1.85 -5.45 22.54
N ALA A 95 -1.78 -4.29 23.20
CA ALA A 95 -0.64 -3.92 24.03
C ALA A 95 -1.07 -3.12 25.26
N GLU A 96 -0.34 -3.29 26.37
CA GLU A 96 -0.59 -2.56 27.62
C GLU A 96 0.37 -1.39 27.85
N THR A 97 1.61 -1.53 27.36
CA THR A 97 2.67 -0.54 27.55
C THR A 97 3.29 -0.14 26.23
N ALA A 98 3.97 1.00 26.20
CA ALA A 98 4.70 1.47 25.03
C ALA A 98 5.77 0.46 24.58
N ALA A 99 6.43 -0.21 25.53
CA ALA A 99 7.44 -1.24 25.26
C ALA A 99 6.82 -2.48 24.58
N ASP A 100 5.65 -2.93 25.06
CA ASP A 100 4.89 -4.03 24.47
C ASP A 100 4.40 -3.66 23.06
N LEU A 101 3.82 -2.46 22.89
CA LEU A 101 3.39 -1.96 21.59
C LEU A 101 4.56 -1.89 20.60
N ARG A 102 5.70 -1.34 21.02
CA ARG A 102 6.92 -1.28 20.20
C ARG A 102 7.41 -2.67 19.81
N HIS A 103 7.39 -3.63 20.75
CA HIS A 103 7.71 -5.02 20.45
C HIS A 103 6.78 -5.58 19.37
N GLN A 104 5.46 -5.42 19.51
CA GLN A 104 4.48 -5.86 18.50
C GLN A 104 4.69 -5.19 17.13
N LEU A 105 5.03 -3.90 17.09
CA LEU A 105 5.28 -3.17 15.84
C LEU A 105 6.53 -3.70 15.11
N THR A 106 7.56 -4.11 15.84
CA THR A 106 8.87 -4.52 15.29
C THR A 106 8.96 -6.02 15.02
N SER A 107 8.28 -6.87 15.78
CA SER A 107 8.19 -8.33 15.55
C SER A 107 7.25 -8.69 14.39
N GLY A 108 6.61 -7.68 13.79
CA GLY A 108 5.47 -7.83 12.89
C GLY A 108 4.18 -7.70 13.67
N ILE A 109 3.38 -6.68 13.34
CA ILE A 109 2.05 -6.43 13.91
C ILE A 109 1.30 -7.76 13.91
N THR A 110 0.95 -8.25 15.10
CA THR A 110 0.41 -9.58 15.31
C THR A 110 -0.95 -9.77 14.61
N GLU A 111 -1.29 -11.05 14.39
CA GLU A 111 -2.28 -11.56 13.44
C GLU A 111 -1.96 -11.28 11.96
N LYS A 112 -1.95 -12.35 11.15
CA LYS A 112 -1.64 -12.28 9.72
C LYS A 112 -2.48 -11.16 9.09
N PRO A 113 -1.86 -10.14 8.47
CA PRO A 113 -2.62 -9.08 7.85
C PRO A 113 -3.65 -9.66 6.90
N THR A 114 -4.90 -9.25 7.07
CA THR A 114 -6.02 -9.75 6.27
C THR A 114 -6.48 -8.67 5.33
N ARG A 115 -6.82 -9.08 4.12
CA ARG A 115 -7.43 -8.18 3.14
C ARG A 115 -8.91 -8.05 3.49
N ALA A 116 -9.36 -6.83 3.72
CA ALA A 116 -10.78 -6.52 3.87
C ALA A 116 -11.52 -6.95 2.60
N PRO A 117 -12.70 -7.60 2.73
CA PRO A 117 -13.48 -8.04 1.58
C PRO A 117 -13.90 -6.84 0.71
N GLU A 118 -13.94 -7.06 -0.60
CA GLU A 118 -14.51 -6.11 -1.56
C GLU A 118 -16.04 -6.15 -1.47
N GLY A 119 -16.72 -4.99 -1.55
CA GLY A 119 -18.19 -4.93 -1.56
C GLY A 119 -18.87 -4.67 -0.21
N GLY A 120 -18.12 -4.19 0.78
CA GLY A 120 -18.66 -3.81 2.08
C GLY A 120 -18.20 -4.74 3.19
N PRO A 121 -18.61 -4.47 4.42
CA PRO A 121 -17.99 -5.09 5.55
C PRO A 121 -18.53 -6.57 5.71
N PRO A 122 -17.79 -7.56 6.26
CA PRO A 122 -18.22 -8.97 6.35
C PRO A 122 -19.52 -9.25 7.15
N ARG A 123 -20.25 -10.32 6.76
CA ARG A 123 -21.35 -10.90 7.56
C ARG A 123 -20.75 -11.79 8.65
N ILE A 124 -21.13 -11.57 9.91
CA ILE A 124 -20.70 -12.39 11.04
C ILE A 124 -21.87 -13.18 11.60
N GLY A 125 -21.59 -14.41 12.04
CA GLY A 125 -22.52 -15.24 12.77
C GLY A 125 -21.98 -15.55 14.17
N PHE A 126 -22.86 -15.57 15.18
CA PHE A 126 -22.47 -15.98 16.53
C PHE A 126 -22.84 -17.43 16.78
N ILE A 127 -21.89 -18.18 17.33
CA ILE A 127 -22.08 -19.57 17.75
C ILE A 127 -22.03 -19.62 19.27
N PHE A 128 -23.11 -20.07 19.88
CA PHE A 128 -23.23 -20.17 21.34
C PHE A 128 -22.91 -21.57 21.80
N THR A 129 -21.90 -21.70 22.65
CA THR A 129 -21.46 -22.99 23.19
C THR A 129 -22.50 -23.58 24.14
N GLY A 130 -22.56 -24.91 24.19
CA GLY A 130 -23.41 -25.62 25.14
C GLY A 130 -22.72 -25.93 26.46
N GLN A 131 -23.37 -26.79 27.23
CA GLN A 131 -22.84 -27.40 28.45
C GLN A 131 -21.51 -28.11 28.18
N GLY A 132 -20.53 -27.94 29.07
CA GLY A 132 -19.19 -28.53 29.00
C GLY A 132 -18.08 -27.54 28.60
N ALA A 133 -18.44 -26.32 28.20
CA ALA A 133 -17.48 -25.26 27.88
C ALA A 133 -17.02 -24.43 29.11
N GLN A 134 -17.66 -24.63 30.26
CA GLN A 134 -17.37 -23.88 31.48
C GLN A 134 -16.04 -24.29 32.13
N TRP A 135 -15.35 -23.32 32.73
CA TRP A 135 -14.11 -23.51 33.46
C TRP A 135 -13.99 -22.47 34.60
N ALA A 136 -13.23 -22.79 35.64
CA ALA A 136 -13.12 -21.93 36.83
C ALA A 136 -12.34 -20.63 36.52
N GLY A 137 -12.89 -19.47 36.87
CA GLY A 137 -12.31 -18.17 36.54
C GLY A 137 -12.77 -17.58 35.20
N MET A 138 -13.64 -18.26 34.46
CA MET A 138 -14.18 -17.74 33.20
C MET A 138 -14.85 -16.38 33.41
N GLY A 139 -14.56 -15.40 32.54
CA GLY A 139 -15.17 -14.07 32.61
C GLY A 139 -14.78 -13.20 33.83
N ALA A 140 -13.95 -13.68 34.76
CA ALA A 140 -13.58 -12.93 35.95
C ALA A 140 -12.85 -11.62 35.62
N GLU A 141 -11.90 -11.65 34.67
CA GLU A 141 -11.16 -10.47 34.23
C GLU A 141 -12.08 -9.40 33.59
N LEU A 142 -13.15 -9.84 32.91
CA LEU A 142 -14.10 -8.94 32.27
C LEU A 142 -15.00 -8.22 33.30
N LEU A 143 -15.26 -8.83 34.47
CA LEU A 143 -15.98 -8.16 35.56
C LEU A 143 -15.22 -6.94 36.08
N ASP A 144 -13.90 -6.99 36.06
CA ASP A 144 -13.03 -5.90 36.56
C ASP A 144 -12.80 -4.82 35.49
N SER A 145 -12.70 -5.23 34.23
CA SER A 145 -12.24 -4.37 33.13
C SER A 145 -13.36 -3.78 32.27
N HIS A 146 -14.56 -4.40 32.22
CA HIS A 146 -15.62 -4.03 31.28
C HIS A 146 -16.94 -3.71 32.02
N PRO A 147 -17.31 -2.43 32.14
CA PRO A 147 -18.53 -2.00 32.84
C PRO A 147 -19.82 -2.63 32.28
N VAL A 148 -19.97 -2.70 30.95
CA VAL A 148 -21.19 -3.25 30.32
C VAL A 148 -21.36 -4.74 30.66
N PHE A 149 -20.28 -5.51 30.56
CA PHE A 149 -20.23 -6.90 30.99
C PHE A 149 -20.59 -7.05 32.48
N ARG A 150 -19.93 -6.28 33.36
CA ARG A 150 -20.18 -6.30 34.81
C ARG A 150 -21.64 -5.98 35.15
N ASP A 151 -22.19 -4.93 34.56
CA ASP A 151 -23.57 -4.51 34.82
C ASP A 151 -24.56 -5.55 34.28
N SER A 152 -24.25 -6.21 33.17
CA SER A 152 -25.04 -7.34 32.66
C SER A 152 -25.03 -8.55 33.59
N VAL A 153 -23.87 -8.89 34.19
CA VAL A 153 -23.78 -9.95 35.21
C VAL A 153 -24.56 -9.55 36.46
N ALA A 154 -24.44 -8.31 36.93
CA ALA A 154 -25.18 -7.81 38.09
C ALA A 154 -26.71 -7.84 37.89
N ARG A 155 -27.19 -7.45 36.70
CA ARG A 155 -28.60 -7.61 36.33
C ARG A 155 -29.04 -9.08 36.38
N SER A 156 -28.20 -9.98 35.90
CA SER A 156 -28.49 -11.43 35.93
C SER A 156 -28.53 -11.97 37.36
N ALA A 157 -27.63 -11.49 38.23
CA ALA A 157 -27.61 -11.83 39.65
C ALA A 157 -28.92 -11.43 40.35
N ALA A 158 -29.39 -10.20 40.11
CA ALA A 158 -30.66 -9.72 40.66
C ALA A 158 -31.86 -10.55 40.18
N LEU A 159 -31.88 -10.93 38.90
CA LEU A 159 -32.91 -11.79 38.33
C LEU A 159 -32.89 -13.19 38.97
N LEU A 160 -31.71 -13.82 39.08
CA LEU A 160 -31.55 -15.12 39.74
C LEU A 160 -32.01 -15.06 41.20
N ALA A 161 -31.61 -14.03 41.96
CA ALA A 161 -32.04 -13.84 43.34
C ALA A 161 -33.57 -13.73 43.46
N SER A 162 -34.22 -13.01 42.54
CA SER A 162 -35.69 -12.90 42.51
C SER A 162 -36.40 -14.23 42.23
N MET A 163 -35.72 -15.20 41.63
CA MET A 163 -36.21 -16.56 41.35
C MET A 163 -35.86 -17.56 42.47
N GLY A 164 -35.28 -17.11 43.57
CA GLY A 164 -34.89 -17.95 44.71
C GLY A 164 -33.53 -18.62 44.56
N CYS A 165 -32.63 -18.08 43.74
CA CYS A 165 -31.24 -18.51 43.68
C CYS A 165 -30.49 -18.06 44.94
N ASP A 166 -29.74 -18.97 45.55
CA ASP A 166 -28.99 -18.77 46.80
C ASP A 166 -27.49 -18.47 46.56
N TRP A 167 -27.07 -18.43 45.30
CA TRP A 167 -25.71 -18.08 44.89
C TRP A 167 -25.68 -16.91 43.93
N ASP A 168 -24.57 -16.18 43.96
CA ASP A 168 -24.32 -15.00 43.13
C ASP A 168 -23.35 -15.35 41.98
N PRO A 169 -23.70 -15.06 40.72
CA PRO A 169 -22.85 -15.38 39.58
C PRO A 169 -21.50 -14.68 39.62
N ALA A 170 -21.41 -13.41 40.05
CA ALA A 170 -20.12 -12.72 40.10
C ALA A 170 -19.15 -13.39 41.09
N THR A 171 -19.67 -13.87 42.21
CA THR A 171 -18.94 -14.65 43.22
C THR A 171 -18.49 -16.00 42.65
N GLU A 172 -19.38 -16.74 41.98
CA GLU A 172 -19.04 -18.03 41.38
C GLU A 172 -17.98 -17.93 40.28
N LEU A 173 -18.02 -16.89 39.44
CA LEU A 173 -17.02 -16.68 38.38
C LEU A 173 -15.62 -16.41 38.95
N ARG A 174 -15.51 -15.85 40.17
CA ARG A 174 -14.24 -15.54 40.83
C ARG A 174 -13.70 -16.69 41.70
N ARG A 175 -14.44 -17.80 41.84
CA ARG A 175 -13.97 -18.92 42.67
C ARG A 175 -12.71 -19.55 42.07
N PRO A 176 -11.69 -19.85 42.90
CA PRO A 176 -10.55 -20.65 42.48
C PRO A 176 -10.98 -22.04 41.99
N ALA A 177 -10.17 -22.66 41.14
CA ALA A 177 -10.47 -23.98 40.56
C ALA A 177 -10.77 -25.07 41.61
N ALA A 178 -10.11 -25.02 42.77
CA ALA A 178 -10.30 -25.98 43.86
C ALA A 178 -11.70 -25.91 44.52
N GLU A 179 -12.36 -24.74 44.45
CA GLU A 179 -13.68 -24.50 45.06
C GLU A 179 -14.79 -24.38 44.01
N SER A 180 -14.46 -24.64 42.74
CA SER A 180 -15.38 -24.42 41.64
C SER A 180 -16.55 -25.40 41.69
N ARG A 181 -17.77 -24.85 41.68
CA ARG A 181 -19.02 -25.62 41.67
C ARG A 181 -19.59 -25.81 40.27
N LEU A 182 -18.85 -25.41 39.23
CA LEU A 182 -19.24 -25.43 37.81
C LEU A 182 -19.43 -26.82 37.20
N LYS A 183 -19.29 -27.89 38.00
CA LYS A 183 -19.71 -29.24 37.63
C LYS A 183 -21.20 -29.48 37.89
N ASN A 184 -21.80 -28.76 38.84
CA ASN A 184 -23.22 -28.89 39.18
C ASN A 184 -24.08 -28.28 38.06
N PRO A 185 -25.03 -29.02 37.44
CA PRO A 185 -25.96 -28.50 36.43
C PRO A 185 -26.72 -27.25 36.86
N GLU A 186 -27.12 -27.17 38.14
CA GLU A 186 -27.85 -26.05 38.73
C GLU A 186 -27.06 -24.74 38.71
N ILE A 187 -25.73 -24.80 38.69
CA ILE A 187 -24.87 -23.62 38.61
C ILE A 187 -24.35 -23.44 37.18
N SER A 188 -23.83 -24.51 36.59
CA SER A 188 -23.15 -24.47 35.30
C SER A 188 -24.05 -24.04 34.13
N GLN A 189 -25.31 -24.48 34.08
CA GLN A 189 -26.22 -24.06 33.01
C GLN A 189 -26.55 -22.56 33.08
N PRO A 190 -27.11 -22.03 34.20
CA PRO A 190 -27.41 -20.61 34.29
C PRO A 190 -26.17 -19.73 34.16
N ILE A 191 -25.03 -20.10 34.77
CA ILE A 191 -23.84 -19.25 34.70
C ILE A 191 -23.23 -19.17 33.30
N CYS A 192 -23.34 -20.23 32.48
CA CYS A 192 -22.98 -20.16 31.07
C CYS A 192 -23.87 -19.16 30.32
N THR A 193 -25.18 -19.19 30.57
CA THR A 193 -26.12 -18.25 29.97
C THR A 193 -25.88 -16.81 30.44
N VAL A 194 -25.58 -16.59 31.73
CA VAL A 194 -25.18 -15.27 32.27
C VAL A 194 -24.00 -14.70 31.49
N LEU A 195 -22.95 -15.51 31.28
CA LEU A 195 -21.77 -15.10 30.51
C LEU A 195 -22.10 -14.83 29.05
N GLN A 196 -22.86 -15.70 28.40
CA GLN A 196 -23.26 -15.53 27.00
C GLN A 196 -24.06 -14.24 26.81
N ILE A 197 -25.01 -13.93 27.71
CA ILE A 197 -25.77 -12.68 27.71
C ILE A 197 -24.84 -11.48 27.92
N ALA A 198 -23.92 -11.55 28.87
CA ALA A 198 -22.96 -10.48 29.14
C ALA A 198 -22.03 -10.22 27.95
N LEU A 199 -21.53 -11.26 27.29
CA LEU A 199 -20.73 -11.16 26.07
C LEU A 199 -21.52 -10.59 24.90
N VAL A 200 -22.78 -10.99 24.72
CA VAL A 200 -23.66 -10.41 23.69
C VAL A 200 -23.85 -8.90 23.93
N ASN A 201 -24.10 -8.51 25.17
CA ASN A 201 -24.27 -7.11 25.54
C ASN A 201 -22.98 -6.31 25.35
N GLU A 202 -21.84 -6.88 25.71
CA GLU A 202 -20.52 -6.28 25.50
C GLU A 202 -20.24 -6.07 24.00
N LEU A 203 -20.39 -7.11 23.18
CA LEU A 203 -20.21 -7.03 21.73
C LEU A 203 -21.15 -6.02 21.08
N ARG A 204 -22.44 -6.00 21.46
CA ARG A 204 -23.39 -4.99 21.00
C ARG A 204 -22.95 -3.57 21.38
N SER A 205 -22.39 -3.38 22.57
CA SER A 205 -21.89 -2.07 22.99
C SER A 205 -20.77 -1.58 22.07
N TRP A 206 -19.93 -2.50 21.56
CA TRP A 206 -18.88 -2.22 20.59
C TRP A 206 -19.41 -2.02 19.16
N GLY A 207 -20.73 -2.10 18.92
CA GLY A 207 -21.33 -2.05 17.58
C GLY A 207 -21.26 -3.38 16.83
N VAL A 208 -20.94 -4.48 17.51
CA VAL A 208 -20.83 -5.82 16.91
C VAL A 208 -22.14 -6.58 17.03
N THR A 209 -22.88 -6.68 15.92
CA THR A 209 -24.15 -7.43 15.82
C THR A 209 -24.05 -8.55 14.79
N PRO A 210 -24.56 -9.77 15.09
CA PRO A 210 -24.56 -10.88 14.15
C PRO A 210 -25.73 -10.82 13.19
N SER A 211 -25.54 -11.27 11.94
CA SER A 211 -26.67 -11.48 11.01
C SER A 211 -27.40 -12.82 11.26
N ARG A 212 -26.69 -13.79 11.84
CA ARG A 212 -27.19 -15.13 12.13
C ARG A 212 -26.65 -15.63 13.46
N VAL A 213 -27.46 -16.37 14.21
CA VAL A 213 -27.04 -17.01 15.45
C VAL A 213 -27.42 -18.48 15.44
N ALA A 214 -26.55 -19.32 16.00
CA ALA A 214 -26.86 -20.71 16.27
C ALA A 214 -26.33 -21.07 17.66
N GLY A 215 -27.10 -21.86 18.40
CA GLY A 215 -26.69 -22.35 19.70
C GLY A 215 -26.55 -23.86 19.70
N HIS A 216 -25.55 -24.38 20.41
CA HIS A 216 -25.43 -25.81 20.65
C HIS A 216 -26.08 -26.17 21.99
N SER A 217 -27.19 -26.93 21.99
CA SER A 217 -27.88 -27.35 23.22
C SER A 217 -28.28 -26.16 24.12
N SER A 218 -27.69 -26.01 25.32
CA SER A 218 -27.94 -24.87 26.22
C SER A 218 -27.49 -23.53 25.65
N GLY A 219 -26.60 -23.52 24.67
CA GLY A 219 -26.26 -22.32 23.91
C GLY A 219 -27.45 -21.73 23.15
N GLU A 220 -28.52 -22.50 22.88
CA GLU A 220 -29.72 -21.96 22.24
C GLU A 220 -30.38 -20.85 23.07
N ILE A 221 -30.23 -20.87 24.40
CA ILE A 221 -30.78 -19.84 25.27
C ILE A 221 -30.08 -18.50 25.01
N GLY A 222 -28.74 -18.52 24.92
CA GLY A 222 -27.95 -17.35 24.55
C GLY A 222 -28.21 -16.88 23.12
N ALA A 223 -28.38 -17.82 22.18
CA ALA A 223 -28.73 -17.51 20.79
C ALA A 223 -30.11 -16.85 20.68
N ALA A 224 -31.12 -17.37 21.38
CA ALA A 224 -32.47 -16.81 21.40
C ALA A 224 -32.50 -15.41 22.05
N TYR A 225 -31.74 -15.18 23.12
CA TYR A 225 -31.53 -13.84 23.66
C TYR A 225 -30.85 -12.90 22.65
N CYS A 226 -29.84 -13.37 21.94
CA CYS A 226 -29.13 -12.60 20.93
C CYS A 226 -30.02 -12.26 19.71
N ALA A 227 -30.94 -13.15 19.35
CA ALA A 227 -31.96 -12.91 18.33
C ALA A 227 -33.14 -12.04 18.82
N GLY A 228 -33.18 -11.69 20.11
CA GLY A 228 -34.28 -10.91 20.69
C GLY A 228 -35.55 -11.73 20.99
N ALA A 229 -35.53 -13.04 20.75
CA ALA A 229 -36.67 -13.93 21.00
C ALA A 229 -36.94 -14.17 22.50
N LEU A 230 -35.91 -14.02 23.35
CA LEU A 230 -36.03 -14.04 24.80
C LEU A 230 -35.57 -12.71 25.39
N THR A 231 -36.30 -12.22 26.40
CA THR A 231 -35.80 -11.11 27.22
C THR A 231 -34.64 -11.58 28.10
N HIS A 232 -33.89 -10.63 28.70
CA HIS A 232 -32.85 -10.97 29.67
C HIS A 232 -33.44 -11.82 30.82
N ARG A 233 -34.59 -11.40 31.36
CA ARG A 233 -35.29 -12.12 32.44
C ARG A 233 -35.66 -13.54 32.02
N ASP A 234 -36.23 -13.70 30.83
CA ASP A 234 -36.70 -15.01 30.35
C ASP A 234 -35.53 -15.94 30.04
N ALA A 235 -34.46 -15.45 29.41
CA ALA A 235 -33.27 -16.26 29.16
C ALA A 235 -32.63 -16.77 30.46
N ILE A 236 -32.59 -15.93 31.51
CA ILE A 236 -32.12 -16.34 32.84
C ILE A 236 -33.07 -17.36 33.49
N ALA A 237 -34.39 -17.16 33.40
CA ALA A 237 -35.38 -18.10 33.93
C ALA A 237 -35.26 -19.48 33.26
N VAL A 238 -35.22 -19.51 31.92
CA VAL A 238 -35.03 -20.73 31.11
C VAL A 238 -33.76 -21.46 31.56
N ALA A 239 -32.63 -20.78 31.69
CA ALA A 239 -31.37 -21.42 32.08
C ALA A 239 -31.37 -21.90 33.54
N TYR A 240 -31.92 -21.10 34.46
CA TYR A 240 -31.97 -21.41 35.89
C TYR A 240 -32.84 -22.63 36.18
N PHE A 241 -34.09 -22.63 35.70
CA PHE A 241 -35.00 -23.75 35.93
C PHE A 241 -34.56 -25.01 35.18
N ARG A 242 -33.92 -24.88 34.00
CA ARG A 242 -33.32 -26.02 33.31
C ARG A 242 -32.18 -26.65 34.12
N GLY A 243 -31.35 -25.82 34.74
CA GLY A 243 -30.30 -26.26 35.66
C GLY A 243 -30.87 -27.05 36.83
N LYS A 244 -31.88 -26.51 37.53
CA LYS A 244 -32.59 -27.19 38.63
C LYS A 244 -33.20 -28.52 38.20
N ALA A 245 -33.93 -28.52 37.10
CA ALA A 245 -34.57 -29.71 36.55
C ALA A 245 -33.53 -30.79 36.19
N SER A 246 -32.41 -30.40 35.58
CA SER A 246 -31.32 -31.31 35.22
C SER A 246 -30.58 -31.88 36.44
N SER A 247 -30.41 -31.09 37.50
CA SER A 247 -29.80 -31.56 38.75
C SER A 247 -30.61 -32.67 39.42
N GLY A 248 -31.94 -32.66 39.27
CA GLY A 248 -32.81 -33.76 39.71
C GLY A 248 -32.53 -35.11 39.03
N LEU A 249 -31.82 -35.11 37.89
CA LEU A 249 -31.56 -36.32 37.09
C LEU A 249 -30.19 -36.96 37.33
N VAL A 250 -29.30 -36.33 38.11
CA VAL A 250 -27.93 -36.85 38.38
C VAL A 250 -27.95 -38.27 38.98
N GLY A 251 -29.02 -38.64 39.68
CA GLY A 251 -29.19 -39.99 40.26
C GLY A 251 -29.41 -41.12 39.25
N LEU A 252 -29.72 -40.83 37.98
CA LEU A 252 -30.03 -41.84 36.95
C LEU A 252 -28.81 -42.54 36.36
N LYS A 253 -27.58 -42.19 36.79
CA LYS A 253 -26.31 -42.76 36.28
C LYS A 253 -26.17 -42.67 34.76
N GLY A 254 -26.57 -41.54 34.19
CA GLY A 254 -26.41 -41.23 32.78
C GLY A 254 -25.04 -40.61 32.46
N GLY A 255 -24.72 -40.51 31.18
CA GLY A 255 -23.53 -39.81 30.71
C GLY A 255 -23.60 -39.43 29.24
N MET A 256 -22.49 -38.89 28.73
CA MET A 256 -22.31 -38.59 27.32
C MET A 256 -20.90 -38.98 26.86
N MET A 257 -20.76 -39.33 25.58
CA MET A 257 -19.50 -39.75 24.97
C MET A 257 -19.36 -39.14 23.58
N ALA A 258 -18.26 -38.43 23.31
CA ALA A 258 -17.92 -37.98 21.97
C ALA A 258 -17.33 -39.14 21.16
N VAL A 259 -17.81 -39.34 19.93
CA VAL A 259 -17.38 -40.41 19.02
C VAL A 259 -17.00 -39.81 17.66
N GLY A 260 -15.85 -40.23 17.14
CA GLY A 260 -15.31 -39.79 15.86
C GLY A 260 -15.88 -40.59 14.68
N CYS A 261 -17.19 -40.50 14.48
CA CYS A 261 -17.88 -41.10 13.33
C CYS A 261 -19.02 -40.20 12.84
N SER A 262 -19.56 -40.54 11.68
CA SER A 262 -20.75 -39.88 11.11
C SER A 262 -22.03 -40.30 11.82
N PHE A 263 -23.09 -39.48 11.66
CA PHE A 263 -24.42 -39.79 12.20
C PHE A 263 -24.95 -41.16 11.74
N LYS A 264 -24.70 -41.52 10.47
CA LYS A 264 -25.13 -42.80 9.90
C LYS A 264 -24.42 -43.96 10.58
N GLU A 265 -23.10 -43.91 10.67
CA GLU A 265 -22.29 -44.95 11.32
C GLU A 265 -22.65 -45.10 12.80
N ALA A 266 -22.89 -44.00 13.51
CA ALA A 266 -23.32 -44.03 14.91
C ALA A 266 -24.67 -44.75 15.09
N ARG A 267 -25.63 -44.51 14.19
CA ARG A 267 -26.93 -45.20 14.22
C ARG A 267 -26.80 -46.69 13.91
N GLU A 268 -25.95 -47.05 12.95
CA GLU A 268 -25.68 -48.46 12.60
C GLU A 268 -24.99 -49.18 13.77
N LEU A 269 -24.04 -48.52 14.45
CA LEU A 269 -23.40 -49.03 15.65
C LEU A 269 -24.41 -49.26 16.79
N LEU A 270 -25.27 -48.28 17.08
CA LEU A 270 -26.29 -48.39 18.12
C LEU A 270 -27.30 -49.50 17.80
N ALA A 271 -27.72 -49.62 16.54
CA ALA A 271 -28.67 -50.65 16.12
C ALA A 271 -28.06 -52.06 16.24
N SER A 272 -26.83 -52.24 15.75
CA SER A 272 -26.13 -53.54 15.78
C SER A 272 -25.79 -54.02 17.19
N LEU A 273 -25.60 -53.10 18.13
CA LEU A 273 -25.25 -53.43 19.51
C LEU A 273 -26.43 -53.38 20.48
N SER A 274 -27.62 -52.95 20.05
CA SER A 274 -28.78 -52.72 20.91
C SER A 274 -29.11 -53.88 21.87
N SER A 275 -28.99 -55.13 21.43
CA SER A 275 -29.23 -56.33 22.26
C SER A 275 -28.10 -56.67 23.24
N HIS A 276 -26.93 -56.06 23.09
CA HIS A 276 -25.73 -56.28 23.91
C HIS A 276 -25.49 -55.15 24.91
N LEU A 277 -26.22 -54.04 24.79
CA LEU A 277 -26.07 -52.87 25.66
C LEU A 277 -26.82 -53.05 26.98
N SER A 278 -26.15 -52.67 28.06
CA SER A 278 -26.66 -52.64 29.42
C SER A 278 -27.38 -51.31 29.66
N GLY A 279 -28.49 -51.10 28.95
CA GLY A 279 -29.24 -49.85 28.97
C GLY A 279 -29.43 -49.25 27.58
N VAL A 280 -29.82 -47.98 27.54
CA VAL A 280 -30.16 -47.23 26.33
C VAL A 280 -29.07 -46.20 26.04
N ALA A 281 -28.72 -46.08 24.76
CA ALA A 281 -27.90 -44.98 24.25
C ALA A 281 -28.49 -44.46 22.93
N THR A 282 -28.42 -43.16 22.72
CA THR A 282 -28.89 -42.48 21.50
C THR A 282 -27.82 -41.53 20.97
N VAL A 283 -27.95 -41.12 19.71
CA VAL A 283 -27.17 -40.00 19.17
C VAL A 283 -27.81 -38.71 19.65
N ALA A 284 -27.09 -37.99 20.53
CA ALA A 284 -27.56 -36.77 21.18
C ALA A 284 -27.18 -35.49 20.41
N CYS A 285 -25.97 -35.45 19.84
CA CYS A 285 -25.48 -34.27 19.11
C CYS A 285 -24.73 -34.68 17.85
N VAL A 286 -24.89 -33.93 16.77
CA VAL A 286 -24.09 -34.04 15.54
C VAL A 286 -23.21 -32.80 15.46
N ASN A 287 -21.94 -32.93 15.85
CA ASN A 287 -21.01 -31.80 15.98
C ASN A 287 -20.30 -31.47 14.65
N SER A 288 -20.06 -32.50 13.83
CA SER A 288 -19.51 -32.38 12.48
C SER A 288 -19.90 -33.60 11.64
N PRO A 289 -19.63 -33.61 10.32
CA PRO A 289 -19.87 -34.78 9.48
C PRO A 289 -19.17 -36.08 9.94
N SER A 290 -18.14 -35.96 10.78
CA SER A 290 -17.33 -37.06 11.32
C SER A 290 -17.23 -37.05 12.85
N SER A 291 -18.10 -36.32 13.55
CA SER A 291 -18.12 -36.27 15.01
C SER A 291 -19.54 -36.16 15.55
N VAL A 292 -19.91 -37.13 16.38
CA VAL A 292 -21.18 -37.16 17.09
C VAL A 292 -20.96 -37.28 18.60
N THR A 293 -22.00 -36.97 19.37
CA THR A 293 -22.04 -37.25 20.80
C THR A 293 -23.16 -38.26 21.08
N LEU A 294 -22.83 -39.37 21.72
CA LEU A 294 -23.79 -40.34 22.21
C LEU A 294 -24.18 -39.99 23.65
N SER A 295 -25.43 -40.23 24.02
CA SER A 295 -25.93 -40.02 25.37
C SER A 295 -26.84 -41.16 25.83
N GLY A 296 -26.76 -41.52 27.10
CA GLY A 296 -27.55 -42.60 27.66
C GLY A 296 -26.98 -43.14 28.98
N ASP A 297 -27.31 -44.38 29.30
CA ASP A 297 -26.84 -45.06 30.50
C ASP A 297 -25.32 -45.27 30.47
N ILE A 298 -24.65 -45.04 31.61
CA ILE A 298 -23.18 -45.12 31.68
C ILE A 298 -22.66 -46.50 31.26
N GLY A 299 -23.35 -47.58 31.65
CA GLY A 299 -22.98 -48.95 31.29
C GLY A 299 -23.04 -49.22 29.79
N ALA A 300 -24.07 -48.71 29.11
CA ALA A 300 -24.19 -48.79 27.65
C ALA A 300 -23.06 -47.99 26.96
N LEU A 301 -22.75 -46.79 27.45
CA LEU A 301 -21.68 -45.95 26.89
C LEU A 301 -20.28 -46.56 27.08
N GLU A 302 -20.01 -47.19 28.22
CA GLU A 302 -18.74 -47.89 28.45
C GLU A 302 -18.56 -49.11 27.54
N GLN A 303 -19.63 -49.87 27.31
CA GLN A 303 -19.60 -50.96 26.34
C GLN A 303 -19.34 -50.43 24.93
N LEU A 304 -20.06 -49.38 24.50
CA LEU A 304 -19.85 -48.72 23.21
C LEU A 304 -18.41 -48.20 23.07
N ARG A 305 -17.84 -47.60 24.12
CA ARG A 305 -16.44 -47.17 24.14
C ARG A 305 -15.49 -48.33 23.85
N GLY A 306 -15.69 -49.47 24.51
CA GLY A 306 -14.90 -50.68 24.27
C GLY A 306 -15.03 -51.22 22.85
N PHE A 307 -16.19 -51.09 22.21
CA PHE A 307 -16.37 -51.43 20.79
C PHE A 307 -15.64 -50.44 19.88
N CYS A 308 -15.76 -49.13 20.12
CA CYS A 308 -15.05 -48.11 19.35
C CYS A 308 -13.54 -48.25 19.46
N GLU A 309 -12.99 -48.52 20.65
CA GLU A 309 -11.57 -48.74 20.90
C GLU A 309 -11.04 -49.93 20.08
N LYS A 310 -11.77 -51.05 20.04
CA LYS A 310 -11.42 -52.22 19.21
C LYS A 310 -11.39 -51.90 17.72
N GLN A 311 -12.27 -51.01 17.26
CA GLN A 311 -12.34 -50.55 15.88
C GLN A 311 -11.42 -49.35 15.60
N LYS A 312 -10.61 -48.91 16.58
CA LYS A 312 -9.75 -47.72 16.49
C LYS A 312 -10.51 -46.43 16.13
N VAL A 313 -11.78 -46.35 16.52
CA VAL A 313 -12.62 -45.15 16.42
C VAL A 313 -12.43 -44.32 17.67
N PHE A 314 -12.24 -43.00 17.52
CA PHE A 314 -12.15 -42.08 18.65
C PHE A 314 -13.43 -42.16 19.49
N ALA A 315 -13.30 -42.42 20.79
CA ALA A 315 -14.40 -42.42 21.74
C ALA A 315 -13.92 -41.90 23.10
N ARG A 316 -14.51 -40.80 23.58
CA ARG A 316 -14.12 -40.14 24.83
C ARG A 316 -15.34 -39.80 25.67
N MET A 317 -15.37 -40.31 26.90
CA MET A 317 -16.38 -39.92 27.88
C MET A 317 -16.27 -38.43 28.19
N LEU A 318 -17.40 -37.74 28.19
CA LEU A 318 -17.51 -36.35 28.59
C LEU A 318 -17.67 -36.27 30.11
N GLN A 319 -17.18 -35.18 30.71
CA GLN A 319 -17.28 -34.95 32.16
C GLN A 319 -18.67 -34.40 32.53
N VAL A 320 -19.70 -35.21 32.31
CA VAL A 320 -21.10 -34.92 32.67
C VAL A 320 -21.77 -36.17 33.21
N ASP A 321 -22.48 -36.03 34.32
CA ASP A 321 -23.16 -37.13 35.02
C ASP A 321 -24.65 -37.24 34.64
N VAL A 322 -25.04 -36.55 33.57
CA VAL A 322 -26.42 -36.47 33.08
C VAL A 322 -26.44 -36.79 31.59
N ALA A 323 -27.35 -37.67 31.18
CA ALA A 323 -27.53 -38.05 29.79
C ALA A 323 -28.42 -37.04 29.03
N TYR A 324 -27.88 -35.87 28.70
CA TYR A 324 -28.60 -34.82 27.96
C TYR A 324 -29.01 -35.28 26.55
N HIS A 325 -30.17 -34.79 26.07
CA HIS A 325 -30.75 -35.16 24.77
C HIS A 325 -31.01 -36.67 24.60
N SER A 326 -31.33 -37.33 25.71
CA SER A 326 -31.75 -38.73 25.74
C SER A 326 -33.11 -38.87 26.44
N SER A 327 -33.64 -40.09 26.48
CA SER A 327 -34.85 -40.42 27.22
C SER A 327 -34.77 -40.08 28.72
N HIS A 328 -33.57 -39.96 29.29
CA HIS A 328 -33.39 -39.53 30.69
C HIS A 328 -33.99 -38.14 30.96
N MET A 329 -34.01 -37.26 29.96
CA MET A 329 -34.57 -35.90 30.11
C MET A 329 -36.09 -35.90 30.30
N GLN A 330 -36.79 -36.99 29.92
CA GLN A 330 -38.24 -37.08 30.05
C GLN A 330 -38.70 -36.93 31.51
N GLY A 331 -37.88 -37.41 32.46
CA GLY A 331 -38.17 -37.32 33.89
C GLY A 331 -38.20 -35.88 34.44
N ALA A 332 -37.60 -34.93 33.74
CA ALA A 332 -37.58 -33.51 34.15
C ALA A 332 -38.36 -32.60 33.18
N ALA A 333 -38.84 -33.13 32.05
CA ALA A 333 -39.43 -32.33 30.98
C ALA A 333 -40.72 -31.61 31.40
N ALA A 334 -41.63 -32.30 32.09
CA ALA A 334 -42.92 -31.73 32.50
C ALA A 334 -42.76 -30.63 33.56
N ASP A 335 -41.92 -30.89 34.57
CA ASP A 335 -41.63 -29.93 35.65
C ASP A 335 -40.93 -28.70 35.08
N TYR A 336 -39.94 -28.91 34.20
CA TYR A 336 -39.25 -27.82 33.53
C TYR A 336 -40.20 -27.00 32.66
N ALA A 337 -41.02 -27.63 31.81
CA ALA A 337 -41.98 -26.92 30.97
C ALA A 337 -42.97 -26.09 31.80
N SER A 338 -43.43 -26.63 32.93
CA SER A 338 -44.32 -25.91 33.86
C SER A 338 -43.64 -24.69 34.49
N SER A 339 -42.34 -24.79 34.81
CA SER A 339 -41.57 -23.71 35.43
C SER A 339 -41.27 -22.51 34.52
N ILE A 340 -41.45 -22.67 33.21
CA ILE A 340 -41.23 -21.62 32.20
C ILE A 340 -42.48 -21.29 31.39
N ALA A 341 -43.66 -21.74 31.85
CA ALA A 341 -44.91 -21.61 31.12
C ALA A 341 -45.39 -20.17 30.94
N ASP A 342 -44.88 -19.23 31.76
CA ASP A 342 -45.16 -17.79 31.67
C ASP A 342 -44.32 -17.06 30.60
N ILE A 343 -43.37 -17.75 29.97
CA ILE A 343 -42.46 -17.15 28.99
C ILE A 343 -43.11 -17.18 27.61
N GLU A 344 -43.42 -15.98 27.10
CA GLU A 344 -43.89 -15.79 25.74
C GLU A 344 -42.72 -15.36 24.83
N PRO A 345 -42.43 -16.10 23.73
CA PRO A 345 -41.43 -15.68 22.77
C PRO A 345 -41.77 -14.31 22.19
N LYS A 346 -40.81 -13.40 22.20
CA LYS A 346 -41.00 -12.10 21.55
C LYS A 346 -40.76 -12.23 20.05
N SER A 347 -41.66 -11.65 19.26
CA SER A 347 -41.29 -11.25 17.90
C SER A 347 -40.25 -10.15 18.02
N SER A 348 -39.09 -10.35 17.41
CA SER A 348 -38.09 -9.27 17.32
C SER A 348 -38.74 -8.05 16.66
N GLU A 349 -38.65 -6.88 17.30
CA GLU A 349 -39.11 -5.62 16.68
C GLU A 349 -38.17 -5.14 15.56
N THR A 350 -37.01 -5.79 15.42
CA THR A 350 -35.97 -5.48 14.43
C THR A 350 -35.60 -6.74 13.66
N ASP A 351 -35.78 -6.77 12.33
CA ASP A 351 -35.47 -7.91 11.46
C ASP A 351 -33.95 -8.26 11.34
N GLU A 352 -33.10 -7.79 12.25
CA GLU A 352 -31.64 -7.78 12.07
C GLU A 352 -30.94 -9.13 12.34
N VAL A 353 -31.48 -9.98 13.22
CA VAL A 353 -30.80 -11.20 13.69
C VAL A 353 -31.70 -12.44 13.58
N THR A 354 -31.34 -13.38 12.71
CA THR A 354 -32.08 -14.65 12.59
C THR A 354 -31.38 -15.79 13.32
N MET A 355 -32.16 -16.55 14.09
CA MET A 355 -31.69 -17.79 14.72
C MET A 355 -31.93 -19.00 13.81
N VAL A 356 -30.86 -19.77 13.60
CA VAL A 356 -30.92 -21.11 13.03
C VAL A 356 -30.97 -22.10 14.19
N SER A 357 -32.13 -22.72 14.42
CA SER A 357 -32.31 -23.65 15.54
C SER A 357 -31.62 -24.98 15.24
N SER A 358 -30.72 -25.38 16.14
CA SER A 358 -30.07 -26.68 16.11
C SER A 358 -31.01 -27.83 16.50
N VAL A 359 -32.09 -27.53 17.25
CA VAL A 359 -33.10 -28.50 17.68
C VAL A 359 -34.03 -28.89 16.53
N THR A 360 -34.48 -27.91 15.73
CA THR A 360 -35.44 -28.16 14.64
C THR A 360 -34.81 -28.27 13.25
N GLY A 361 -33.60 -27.72 13.07
CA GLY A 361 -32.92 -27.67 11.78
C GLY A 361 -33.47 -26.61 10.82
N ASN A 362 -34.42 -25.77 11.26
CA ASN A 362 -35.05 -24.74 10.44
C ASN A 362 -34.61 -23.33 10.87
N GLU A 363 -34.62 -22.39 9.92
CA GLU A 363 -34.61 -20.97 10.25
C GLU A 363 -35.95 -20.61 10.91
N THR A 364 -35.90 -19.80 11.96
CA THR A 364 -37.08 -19.08 12.45
C THR A 364 -37.20 -17.78 11.62
N ALA A 365 -38.40 -17.43 11.13
CA ALA A 365 -38.57 -16.83 9.80
C ALA A 365 -37.84 -15.47 9.51
N PRO A 366 -37.49 -15.19 8.23
CA PRO A 366 -36.37 -14.27 7.90
C PRO A 366 -36.59 -13.28 6.71
N GLU A 367 -35.93 -12.12 6.70
CA GLU A 367 -35.63 -11.35 5.47
C GLU A 367 -34.19 -10.74 5.48
N LEU A 368 -33.59 -10.59 4.28
CA LEU A 368 -32.16 -10.36 3.94
C LEU A 368 -31.67 -8.90 4.22
N PHE A 369 -30.40 -8.44 4.21
CA PHE A 369 -29.11 -8.85 3.61
C PHE A 369 -27.94 -8.01 4.23
N ALA A 370 -26.77 -8.67 4.41
CA ALA A 370 -25.36 -8.25 4.31
C ALA A 370 -24.76 -6.94 4.92
N GLN A 371 -23.41 -6.98 5.07
CA GLN A 371 -22.49 -5.82 5.05
C GLN A 371 -22.11 -5.18 6.40
N GLY A 372 -21.21 -5.77 7.20
CA GLY A 372 -20.85 -5.16 8.49
C GLY A 372 -19.42 -5.37 8.92
N VAL A 373 -18.88 -4.94 10.02
CA VAL A 373 -19.52 -4.58 11.22
C VAL A 373 -18.59 -3.48 11.72
N PRO A 374 -19.07 -2.23 11.76
CA PRO A 374 -18.27 -1.15 12.31
C PRO A 374 -18.04 -1.43 13.80
N VAL A 375 -16.81 -1.80 14.14
CA VAL A 375 -16.40 -1.95 15.55
C VAL A 375 -16.04 -0.57 16.07
N ASN A 376 -16.75 -0.11 17.09
CA ASN A 376 -16.41 1.11 17.82
C ASN A 376 -15.24 0.83 18.77
N VAL A 377 -14.02 1.03 18.27
CA VAL A 377 -12.76 0.80 19.03
C VAL A 377 -12.69 1.66 20.29
N GLN A 378 -13.33 2.82 20.33
CA GLN A 378 -13.35 3.70 21.51
C GLN A 378 -14.06 2.99 22.68
N ARG A 379 -15.18 2.32 22.40
CA ARG A 379 -15.93 1.54 23.40
C ARG A 379 -15.24 0.25 23.80
N VAL A 380 -14.58 -0.42 22.84
CA VAL A 380 -13.72 -1.60 23.13
C VAL A 380 -12.64 -1.24 24.14
N ASN A 381 -11.99 -0.11 23.92
CA ASN A 381 -10.93 0.37 24.80
C ASN A 381 -11.47 1.14 26.02
N GLY A 382 -12.78 1.42 26.12
CA GLY A 382 -13.37 2.24 27.18
C GLY A 382 -12.75 3.64 27.29
N ASP A 383 -12.53 4.32 26.17
CA ASP A 383 -11.89 5.65 26.11
C ASP A 383 -12.73 6.67 25.32
N ASP A 384 -13.89 7.05 25.87
CA ASP A 384 -14.85 7.92 25.18
C ASP A 384 -14.40 9.41 25.07
N HIS A 385 -13.25 9.76 25.66
CA HIS A 385 -12.78 11.15 25.80
C HIS A 385 -11.32 11.39 25.37
N CYS A 386 -10.77 10.59 24.47
CA CYS A 386 -9.41 10.79 23.93
C CYS A 386 -9.30 11.99 22.99
N LYS A 387 -8.12 12.61 22.95
CA LYS A 387 -7.76 13.62 21.95
C LYS A 387 -7.15 12.97 20.72
N LEU A 388 -7.29 13.63 19.57
CA LEU A 388 -6.63 13.24 18.33
C LEU A 388 -5.18 13.71 18.32
N LEU A 389 -4.25 12.79 18.07
CA LEU A 389 -2.84 13.12 17.87
C LEU A 389 -2.65 13.72 16.47
N THR A 390 -2.07 14.91 16.40
CA THR A 390 -1.86 15.66 15.15
C THR A 390 -0.46 15.45 14.54
N ASN A 391 0.42 14.77 15.26
CA ASN A 391 1.85 14.62 14.93
C ASN A 391 2.24 13.20 14.47
N LEU A 392 1.26 12.34 14.14
CA LEU A 392 1.53 11.01 13.65
C LEU A 392 2.15 11.04 12.24
N PRO A 393 3.20 10.24 11.95
CA PRO A 393 3.82 10.18 10.63
C PRO A 393 2.84 9.68 9.56
N PRO A 394 2.89 10.23 8.32
CA PRO A 394 2.00 9.83 7.24
C PRO A 394 2.21 8.36 6.83
N TYR A 395 1.26 7.79 6.07
CA TYR A 395 1.40 6.42 5.55
C TYR A 395 2.68 6.25 4.72
N PRO A 396 3.50 5.21 4.99
CA PRO A 396 4.70 4.94 4.21
C PRO A 396 4.33 4.26 2.87
N TRP A 397 4.08 5.10 1.86
CA TRP A 397 3.75 4.67 0.51
C TRP A 397 4.87 3.83 -0.12
N ASN A 398 4.47 2.87 -0.95
CA ASN A 398 5.42 2.06 -1.69
C ASN A 398 5.98 2.84 -2.89
N HIS A 399 7.18 3.41 -2.74
CA HIS A 399 7.89 4.14 -3.79
C HIS A 399 8.84 3.28 -4.64
N SER A 400 8.75 1.94 -4.56
CA SER A 400 9.62 1.04 -5.34
C SER A 400 9.48 1.19 -6.85
N LYS A 401 8.31 1.67 -7.32
CA LYS A 401 8.08 2.04 -8.73
C LYS A 401 7.80 3.53 -8.81
N VAL A 402 8.59 4.23 -9.62
CA VAL A 402 8.39 5.65 -9.92
C VAL A 402 7.61 5.75 -11.24
N PHE A 403 6.39 6.28 -11.17
CA PHE A 403 5.58 6.53 -12.35
C PHE A 403 5.87 7.95 -12.88
N ARG A 404 6.62 8.05 -13.98
CA ARG A 404 6.85 9.31 -14.72
C ARG A 404 6.27 9.20 -16.12
N CYS A 405 5.67 10.28 -16.61
CA CYS A 405 5.11 10.38 -17.96
C CYS A 405 5.94 11.33 -18.83
N ASP A 406 7.27 11.27 -18.71
CA ASP A 406 8.18 12.10 -19.48
C ASP A 406 8.26 11.57 -20.93
N SER A 407 7.90 12.40 -21.91
CA SER A 407 8.07 12.05 -23.33
C SER A 407 9.54 11.91 -23.72
N ARG A 408 9.85 11.16 -24.79
CA ARG A 408 11.22 11.03 -25.30
C ARG A 408 11.85 12.41 -25.58
N ILE A 409 11.09 13.31 -26.21
CA ILE A 409 11.54 14.67 -26.56
C ILE A 409 11.88 15.48 -25.29
N ALA A 410 11.05 15.41 -24.24
CA ALA A 410 11.32 16.11 -22.98
C ALA A 410 12.60 15.60 -22.30
N LYS A 411 12.83 14.28 -22.34
CA LYS A 411 14.07 13.67 -21.81
C LYS A 411 15.29 14.13 -22.60
N GLU A 412 15.21 14.18 -23.92
CA GLU A 412 16.31 14.67 -24.77
C GLU A 412 16.62 16.15 -24.56
N LEU A 413 15.59 17.00 -24.40
CA LEU A 413 15.76 18.42 -24.07
C LEU A 413 16.44 18.62 -22.71
N LEU A 414 16.05 17.86 -21.69
CA LEU A 414 16.66 17.93 -20.36
C LEU A 414 18.07 17.34 -20.32
N ALA A 415 18.37 16.39 -21.21
CA ALA A 415 19.67 15.72 -21.29
C ALA A 415 20.62 16.33 -22.33
N GLN A 416 20.34 17.54 -22.85
CA GLN A 416 21.18 18.20 -23.83
C GLN A 416 22.62 18.37 -23.32
N LYS A 417 23.58 17.84 -24.08
CA LYS A 417 25.01 17.84 -23.74
C LYS A 417 25.76 19.10 -24.17
N PHE A 418 25.19 19.86 -25.11
CA PHE A 418 25.82 21.01 -25.74
C PHE A 418 25.12 22.31 -25.35
N PRO A 419 25.84 23.45 -25.28
CA PRO A 419 25.22 24.73 -24.97
C PRO A 419 24.27 25.15 -26.09
N THR A 420 23.10 25.68 -25.72
CA THR A 420 22.11 26.20 -26.67
C THR A 420 22.50 27.53 -27.30
N ARG A 421 23.51 28.21 -26.75
CA ARG A 421 24.07 29.48 -27.25
C ARG A 421 25.50 29.26 -27.73
N SER A 422 25.66 29.21 -29.06
CA SER A 422 26.93 29.14 -29.80
C SER A 422 26.59 29.41 -31.29
N HIS A 423 27.59 29.57 -32.16
CA HIS A 423 27.37 29.73 -33.60
C HIS A 423 26.47 28.62 -34.20
N LEU A 424 26.55 27.40 -33.64
CA LEU A 424 25.72 26.26 -34.02
C LEU A 424 24.65 25.90 -32.97
N GLY A 425 24.99 26.01 -31.68
CA GLY A 425 24.12 25.58 -30.58
C GLY A 425 24.07 24.06 -30.39
N ALA A 426 22.99 23.58 -29.75
CA ALA A 426 22.72 22.17 -29.49
C ALA A 426 21.77 21.58 -30.55
N PRO A 427 21.88 20.27 -30.86
CA PRO A 427 20.97 19.64 -31.81
C PRO A 427 19.54 19.62 -31.26
N VAL A 428 18.58 19.78 -32.15
CA VAL A 428 17.16 19.61 -31.85
C VAL A 428 16.89 18.12 -31.54
N PRO A 429 16.00 17.79 -30.59
CA PRO A 429 15.59 16.40 -30.34
C PRO A 429 15.23 15.67 -31.64
N MET A 430 15.79 14.48 -31.81
CA MET A 430 15.72 13.78 -33.09
C MET A 430 14.29 13.35 -33.40
N MET A 431 13.88 13.52 -34.65
CA MET A 431 12.63 12.95 -35.18
C MET A 431 12.89 11.66 -35.97
N ASP A 432 14.11 11.52 -36.49
CA ASP A 432 14.62 10.37 -37.23
C ASP A 432 16.11 10.17 -36.88
N GLU A 433 16.60 8.93 -36.93
CA GLU A 433 17.98 8.57 -36.56
C GLU A 433 19.00 8.88 -37.67
N THR A 434 18.55 9.14 -38.90
CA THR A 434 19.44 9.39 -40.05
C THR A 434 19.69 10.87 -40.34
N GLN A 435 19.08 11.75 -39.53
CA GLN A 435 19.08 13.19 -39.74
C GLN A 435 19.37 13.95 -38.45
N HIS A 436 20.20 14.97 -38.56
CA HIS A 436 20.50 15.89 -37.47
C HIS A 436 20.21 17.32 -37.90
N VAL A 437 19.51 18.05 -37.03
CA VAL A 437 19.14 19.44 -37.25
C VAL A 437 19.66 20.28 -36.10
N TRP A 438 20.37 21.34 -36.43
CA TRP A 438 20.70 22.41 -35.51
C TRP A 438 19.95 23.68 -35.92
N ARG A 439 19.48 24.39 -34.91
CA ARG A 439 18.80 25.67 -35.08
C ARG A 439 19.43 26.67 -34.11
N SER A 440 20.13 27.65 -34.65
CA SER A 440 20.78 28.72 -33.89
C SER A 440 20.36 30.10 -34.38
N PHE A 441 20.71 31.11 -33.59
CA PHE A 441 20.47 32.52 -33.91
C PHE A 441 21.78 33.28 -33.75
N LEU A 442 22.33 33.76 -34.87
CA LEU A 442 23.54 34.57 -34.90
C LEU A 442 23.18 36.06 -34.73
N ARG A 443 23.85 36.73 -33.80
CA ARG A 443 23.72 38.17 -33.56
C ARG A 443 25.11 38.80 -33.52
N LEU A 444 25.25 39.99 -34.12
CA LEU A 444 26.50 40.75 -34.04
C LEU A 444 26.81 41.26 -32.62
N GLU A 445 25.79 41.35 -31.76
CA GLU A 445 25.95 41.67 -30.33
C GLU A 445 26.63 40.54 -29.56
N ASP A 446 26.25 39.28 -29.87
CA ASP A 446 26.83 38.10 -29.25
C ASP A 446 28.23 37.80 -29.82
N GLU A 447 28.46 38.11 -31.10
CA GLU A 447 29.69 37.79 -31.82
C GLU A 447 30.33 39.03 -32.50
N PRO A 448 30.89 39.98 -31.72
CA PRO A 448 31.30 41.28 -32.26
C PRO A 448 32.40 41.26 -33.31
N TRP A 449 33.25 40.23 -33.28
CA TRP A 449 34.37 40.07 -34.20
C TRP A 449 33.90 39.91 -35.65
N LEU A 450 32.68 39.40 -35.89
CA LEU A 450 32.10 39.24 -37.24
C LEU A 450 31.93 40.57 -37.98
N ARG A 451 31.80 41.70 -37.26
CA ARG A 451 31.77 43.05 -37.87
C ARG A 451 33.01 43.35 -38.71
N GLY A 452 34.12 42.65 -38.44
CA GLY A 452 35.35 42.76 -39.20
C GLY A 452 35.30 42.12 -40.60
N HIS A 453 34.26 41.37 -40.97
CA HIS A 453 34.13 40.80 -42.31
C HIS A 453 33.07 41.56 -43.12
N MET A 454 33.47 42.72 -43.63
CA MET A 454 32.60 43.61 -44.38
C MET A 454 32.95 43.62 -45.87
N VAL A 455 31.96 43.37 -46.72
CA VAL A 455 32.09 43.46 -48.18
C VAL A 455 31.14 44.56 -48.66
N GLY A 456 31.70 45.61 -49.28
CA GLY A 456 30.97 46.84 -49.58
C GLY A 456 30.56 47.60 -48.31
N SER A 457 29.28 47.53 -47.98
CA SER A 457 28.67 48.12 -46.78
C SER A 457 27.99 47.10 -45.86
N THR A 458 28.01 45.81 -46.22
CA THR A 458 27.27 44.76 -45.51
C THR A 458 28.23 43.83 -44.78
N VAL A 459 27.92 43.54 -43.52
CA VAL A 459 28.60 42.49 -42.75
C VAL A 459 28.09 41.13 -43.23
N LEU A 460 29.00 40.29 -43.71
CA LEU A 460 28.67 38.96 -44.23
C LEU A 460 29.33 37.91 -43.36
N LEU A 461 28.64 36.80 -43.07
CA LEU A 461 29.31 35.63 -42.53
C LEU A 461 30.32 35.12 -43.57
N PRO A 462 31.62 35.02 -43.23
CA PRO A 462 32.63 34.51 -44.16
C PRO A 462 32.29 33.09 -44.62
N GLY A 463 32.62 32.74 -45.86
CA GLY A 463 32.49 31.34 -46.34
C GLY A 463 33.26 30.35 -45.45
N ALA A 464 34.42 30.76 -44.93
CA ALA A 464 35.16 29.99 -43.92
C ALA A 464 34.36 29.80 -42.62
N GLY A 465 33.62 30.83 -42.16
CA GLY A 465 32.74 30.74 -41.00
C GLY A 465 31.58 29.76 -41.22
N MET A 466 31.00 29.76 -42.43
CA MET A 466 30.00 28.76 -42.83
C MET A 466 30.54 27.34 -42.71
N THR A 467 31.75 27.09 -43.23
CA THR A 467 32.40 25.78 -43.11
C THR A 467 32.77 25.44 -41.67
N SER A 468 33.18 26.41 -40.85
CA SER A 468 33.49 26.17 -39.43
C SER A 468 32.26 25.75 -38.63
N ILE A 469 31.09 26.31 -38.90
CA ILE A 469 29.83 25.91 -38.27
C ILE A 469 29.49 24.45 -38.61
N VAL A 470 29.68 24.06 -39.87
CA VAL A 470 29.50 22.67 -40.32
C VAL A 470 30.50 21.75 -39.63
N LEU A 471 31.78 22.13 -39.55
CA LEU A 471 32.81 21.34 -38.85
C LEU A 471 32.49 21.15 -37.36
N GLU A 472 31.94 22.17 -36.71
CA GLU A 472 31.47 22.06 -35.32
C GLU A 472 30.29 21.09 -35.19
N ALA A 473 29.37 21.08 -36.17
CA ALA A 473 28.28 20.09 -36.20
C ALA A 473 28.84 18.67 -36.32
N CYS A 474 29.86 18.47 -37.16
CA CYS A 474 30.55 17.19 -37.29
C CYS A 474 31.22 16.75 -35.98
N ARG A 475 31.81 17.70 -35.25
CA ARG A 475 32.39 17.44 -33.93
C ARG A 475 31.34 16.95 -32.93
N GLN A 476 30.10 17.46 -33.02
CA GLN A 476 28.99 16.98 -32.18
C GLN A 476 28.45 15.61 -32.61
N LEU A 477 28.72 15.16 -33.85
CA LEU A 477 28.35 13.86 -34.40
C LEU A 477 29.41 12.76 -34.27
N VAL A 478 30.56 13.05 -33.66
CA VAL A 478 31.61 12.05 -33.43
C VAL A 478 31.03 10.86 -32.65
N ALA A 479 31.18 9.66 -33.20
CA ALA A 479 30.63 8.44 -32.62
C ALA A 479 31.12 8.24 -31.17
N PRO A 480 30.25 7.83 -30.23
CA PRO A 480 30.64 7.61 -28.83
C PRO A 480 31.83 6.66 -28.73
N GLY A 481 32.91 7.10 -28.06
CA GLY A 481 34.11 6.29 -27.84
C GLY A 481 35.12 6.28 -28.99
N LYS A 482 34.89 7.02 -30.09
CA LYS A 482 35.88 7.21 -31.17
C LYS A 482 36.50 8.60 -31.13
N THR A 483 37.72 8.73 -31.67
CA THR A 483 38.44 10.01 -31.76
C THR A 483 38.55 10.48 -33.20
N ALA A 484 37.99 11.65 -33.51
CA ALA A 484 38.09 12.27 -34.83
C ALA A 484 39.55 12.66 -35.13
N ARG A 485 40.13 12.05 -36.18
CA ARG A 485 41.48 12.34 -36.70
C ARG A 485 41.45 13.53 -37.64
N ALA A 486 40.50 13.55 -38.56
CA ALA A 486 40.35 14.59 -39.57
C ALA A 486 38.89 14.73 -40.01
N PHE A 487 38.53 15.93 -40.48
CA PHE A 487 37.26 16.18 -41.13
C PHE A 487 37.53 16.47 -42.61
N ARG A 488 36.93 15.68 -43.50
CA ARG A 488 37.05 15.88 -44.95
C ARG A 488 35.79 16.54 -45.47
N LEU A 489 35.96 17.58 -46.27
CA LEU A 489 34.89 18.26 -46.98
C LEU A 489 35.07 17.98 -48.47
N GLN A 490 33.97 17.67 -49.16
CA GLN A 490 33.94 17.42 -50.59
C GLN A 490 32.76 18.18 -51.22
N ASP A 491 32.97 18.67 -52.45
CA ASP A 491 31.95 19.33 -53.26
C ASP A 491 31.22 20.49 -52.56
N VAL A 492 31.95 21.22 -51.70
CA VAL A 492 31.40 22.37 -50.97
C VAL A 492 31.09 23.50 -51.93
N SER A 493 29.81 23.84 -52.02
CA SER A 493 29.28 24.88 -52.89
C SER A 493 28.65 25.99 -52.05
N LEU A 494 29.10 27.23 -52.27
CA LEU A 494 28.54 28.43 -51.63
C LEU A 494 27.62 29.13 -52.65
N PHE A 495 26.30 29.09 -52.44
CA PHE A 495 25.31 29.65 -53.37
C PHE A 495 24.93 31.09 -53.04
N ALA A 496 24.91 31.43 -51.75
CA ALA A 496 24.45 32.72 -51.27
C ALA A 496 25.22 33.18 -50.05
N ALA A 497 25.68 34.44 -50.09
CA ALA A 497 26.21 35.11 -48.92
C ALA A 497 25.14 35.27 -47.83
N MET A 498 25.54 35.09 -46.58
CA MET A 498 24.68 35.27 -45.41
C MET A 498 24.94 36.65 -44.81
N ALA A 499 23.97 37.55 -44.97
CA ALA A 499 24.05 38.90 -44.40
C ALA A 499 23.70 38.88 -42.91
N LEU A 500 24.47 39.62 -42.12
CA LEU A 500 24.28 39.78 -40.69
C LEU A 500 23.93 41.25 -40.41
N PRO A 501 22.63 41.60 -40.32
CA PRO A 501 22.22 42.96 -39.98
C PRO A 501 22.45 43.28 -38.50
N GLU A 502 22.59 44.57 -38.19
CA GLU A 502 22.70 45.05 -36.82
C GLU A 502 21.34 44.95 -36.09
N GLY A 503 21.34 44.56 -34.81
CA GLY A 503 20.15 44.53 -33.96
C GLY A 503 19.09 43.46 -34.30
N VAL A 504 19.29 42.64 -35.34
CA VAL A 504 18.38 41.56 -35.73
C VAL A 504 19.13 40.22 -35.72
N ALA A 505 18.50 39.20 -35.16
CA ALA A 505 19.06 37.86 -35.14
C ALA A 505 18.88 37.17 -36.50
N THR A 506 19.97 36.64 -37.05
CA THR A 506 19.92 35.77 -38.23
C THR A 506 19.75 34.33 -37.76
N GLU A 507 18.60 33.72 -38.06
CA GLU A 507 18.39 32.30 -37.82
C GLU A 507 19.25 31.49 -38.78
N VAL A 508 19.95 30.49 -38.26
CA VAL A 508 20.77 29.55 -39.03
C VAL A 508 20.28 28.14 -38.75
N ILE A 509 19.99 27.42 -39.82
CA ILE A 509 19.57 26.02 -39.79
C ILE A 509 20.64 25.21 -40.51
N VAL A 510 21.25 24.28 -39.77
CA VAL A 510 22.16 23.29 -40.33
C VAL A 510 21.44 21.96 -40.32
N HIS A 511 21.33 21.35 -41.49
CA HIS A 511 20.78 20.02 -41.65
C HIS A 511 21.88 19.08 -42.12
N MET A 512 22.01 17.92 -41.48
CA MET A 512 22.91 16.85 -41.88
C MET A 512 22.10 15.58 -42.08
N ARG A 513 22.28 14.95 -43.25
CA ARG A 513 21.64 13.68 -43.58
C ARG A 513 22.67 12.69 -44.12
N LEU A 514 22.44 11.42 -43.87
CA LEU A 514 23.27 10.35 -44.41
C LEU A 514 23.24 10.36 -45.95
N HIS A 515 24.41 10.37 -46.59
CA HIS A 515 24.56 10.29 -48.04
C HIS A 515 25.01 8.88 -48.43
N LEU A 516 24.08 8.10 -48.99
CA LEU A 516 24.34 6.74 -49.43
C LEU A 516 24.94 6.75 -50.85
N SER A 517 26.26 6.61 -50.98
CA SER A 517 26.90 6.39 -52.29
C SER A 517 26.74 4.93 -52.73
N SER A 518 26.19 4.74 -53.93
CA SER A 518 26.03 3.43 -54.58
C SER A 518 27.36 2.96 -55.19
N THR A 519 28.20 2.27 -54.42
CA THR A 519 29.26 1.40 -54.98
C THR A 519 29.51 0.18 -54.09
N LEU A 520 29.40 -1.01 -54.69
CA LEU A 520 29.75 -2.30 -54.12
C LEU A 520 31.27 -2.51 -54.21
N GLY A 521 31.99 -2.34 -53.10
CA GLY A 521 33.39 -2.76 -52.96
C GLY A 521 34.22 -1.77 -52.15
N SER A 522 34.74 -2.24 -51.01
CA SER A 522 35.41 -1.51 -49.91
C SER A 522 34.44 -0.74 -48.98
N THR A 523 34.73 -0.76 -47.67
CA THR A 523 33.93 -0.13 -46.61
C THR A 523 33.52 1.29 -47.02
N PRO A 524 32.24 1.56 -47.32
CA PRO A 524 31.85 2.86 -47.83
C PRO A 524 32.07 3.88 -46.72
N ALA A 525 32.91 4.88 -46.98
CA ALA A 525 33.00 6.04 -46.11
C ALA A 525 31.60 6.63 -45.97
N VAL A 526 31.13 6.74 -44.73
CA VAL A 526 29.81 7.31 -44.46
C VAL A 526 29.89 8.80 -44.69
N TRP A 527 29.47 9.24 -45.88
CA TRP A 527 29.35 10.65 -46.19
C TRP A 527 28.07 11.22 -45.61
N TRP A 528 28.17 12.42 -45.07
CA TRP A 528 27.05 13.24 -44.62
C TRP A 528 26.87 14.37 -45.61
N GLU A 529 25.68 14.48 -46.18
CA GLU A 529 25.31 15.67 -46.93
C GLU A 529 24.82 16.72 -45.94
N PHE A 530 25.49 17.87 -45.94
CA PHE A 530 25.07 19.00 -45.14
C PHE A 530 24.45 20.08 -46.02
N THR A 531 23.41 20.72 -45.50
CA THR A 531 22.89 21.98 -46.03
C THR A 531 22.85 23.01 -44.90
N MET A 532 23.28 24.22 -45.19
CA MET A 532 23.16 25.34 -44.26
C MET A 532 22.34 26.45 -44.90
N SER A 533 21.35 26.90 -44.15
CA SER A 533 20.39 27.90 -44.62
C SER A 533 20.19 28.97 -43.56
N SER A 534 19.85 30.17 -43.99
CA SER A 534 19.61 31.30 -43.09
C SER A 534 18.29 32.00 -43.37
N CYS A 535 17.75 32.61 -42.32
CA CYS A 535 16.57 33.47 -42.37
C CYS A 535 16.84 34.73 -41.54
N VAL A 536 16.56 35.91 -42.13
CA VAL A 536 16.72 37.21 -41.46
C VAL A 536 15.33 37.83 -41.31
N GLY A 537 14.79 37.90 -40.10
CA GLY A 537 13.55 38.64 -39.81
C GLY A 537 12.22 38.07 -40.36
N GLY A 538 12.20 36.90 -41.03
CA GLY A 538 11.01 36.17 -41.55
C GLY A 538 10.71 36.42 -43.05
N ASP A 539 10.18 35.53 -43.89
CA ASP A 539 9.56 34.19 -43.76
C ASP A 539 10.25 33.11 -44.63
N GLN A 540 11.26 33.48 -45.42
CA GLN A 540 11.86 32.58 -46.42
C GLN A 540 13.26 32.14 -46.02
N LEU A 541 13.43 30.82 -45.90
CA LEU A 541 14.73 30.20 -45.71
C LEU A 541 15.54 30.29 -47.01
N ARG A 542 16.79 30.75 -46.91
CA ARG A 542 17.70 30.87 -48.04
C ARG A 542 18.85 29.87 -47.89
N ASP A 543 19.02 29.01 -48.89
CA ASP A 543 20.13 28.06 -48.95
C ASP A 543 21.45 28.81 -49.19
N ASN A 544 22.37 28.72 -48.23
CA ASN A 544 23.67 29.40 -48.29
C ASN A 544 24.75 28.50 -48.82
N CYS A 545 24.85 27.28 -48.29
CA CYS A 545 25.83 26.31 -48.76
C CYS A 545 25.34 24.87 -48.63
N ARG A 546 25.92 24.01 -49.47
CA ARG A 546 25.79 22.56 -49.36
C ARG A 546 27.13 21.90 -49.63
N GLY A 547 27.28 20.67 -49.16
CA GLY A 547 28.43 19.86 -49.50
C GLY A 547 28.33 18.48 -48.87
N LEU A 548 29.35 17.68 -49.11
CA LEU A 548 29.55 16.40 -48.47
C LEU A 548 30.64 16.53 -47.42
N MET A 549 30.49 15.81 -46.33
CA MET A 549 31.54 15.70 -45.32
C MET A 549 31.66 14.29 -44.79
N THR A 550 32.85 13.91 -44.35
CA THR A 550 33.07 12.66 -43.62
C THR A 550 34.05 12.86 -42.46
N ILE A 551 33.88 12.04 -41.42
CA ILE A 551 34.72 12.04 -40.22
C ILE A 551 35.68 10.84 -40.34
N ASP A 552 36.96 11.13 -40.44
CA ASP A 552 38.00 10.11 -40.35
C ASP A 552 38.26 9.82 -38.87
N TYR A 553 38.08 8.58 -38.46
CA TYR A 553 38.41 8.13 -37.10
C TYR A 553 39.83 7.59 -37.03
N THR A 554 40.50 7.87 -35.91
CA THR A 554 41.87 7.38 -35.67
C THR A 554 41.90 5.85 -35.67
N GLU A 555 40.85 5.25 -35.12
CA GLU A 555 40.69 3.80 -34.92
C GLU A 555 40.42 3.05 -36.23
N ASP A 556 39.88 3.74 -37.24
CA ASP A 556 39.55 3.14 -38.55
C ASP A 556 40.70 3.32 -39.56
N THR A 557 41.81 3.96 -39.17
CA THR A 557 42.95 4.26 -40.04
C THR A 557 43.95 3.09 -40.04
N SER A 558 44.15 2.43 -41.19
CA SER A 558 45.16 1.38 -41.33
C SER A 558 46.57 1.95 -41.49
N THR A 559 47.61 1.14 -41.24
CA THR A 559 49.01 1.55 -41.44
C THR A 559 49.30 1.90 -42.90
N GLN A 560 48.72 1.17 -43.86
CA GLN A 560 48.81 1.49 -45.28
C GLN A 560 48.18 2.84 -45.63
N MET A 561 47.00 3.15 -45.08
CA MET A 561 46.36 4.45 -45.28
C MET A 561 47.18 5.61 -44.70
N ALA A 562 47.83 5.39 -43.55
CA ALA A 562 48.70 6.39 -42.95
C ALA A 562 49.96 6.65 -43.79
N ASP A 563 50.55 5.62 -44.38
CA ASP A 563 51.71 5.73 -45.27
C ASP A 563 51.37 6.45 -46.59
N GLU A 564 50.19 6.17 -47.16
CA GLU A 564 49.68 6.88 -48.35
C GLU A 564 49.39 8.37 -48.05
N ASP A 565 48.71 8.66 -46.94
CA ASP A 565 48.45 10.04 -46.49
C ASP A 565 49.77 10.81 -46.30
N ALA A 566 50.78 10.15 -45.72
CA ALA A 566 52.11 10.73 -45.52
C ALA A 566 52.85 11.00 -46.85
N ALA A 567 52.74 10.10 -47.83
CA ALA A 567 53.32 10.28 -49.16
C ALA A 567 52.65 11.46 -49.91
N ILE A 568 51.32 11.58 -49.83
CA ILE A 568 50.58 12.71 -50.40
C ILE A 568 50.99 14.02 -49.72
N ALA A 569 51.09 14.04 -48.39
CA ALA A 569 51.54 15.20 -47.65
C ALA A 569 52.97 15.61 -48.03
N ALA A 570 53.89 14.64 -48.15
CA ALA A 570 55.27 14.89 -48.58
C ALA A 570 55.34 15.49 -49.98
N SER A 571 54.53 14.99 -50.93
CA SER A 571 54.41 15.55 -52.28
C SER A 571 53.93 17.00 -52.25
N ARG A 572 52.88 17.31 -51.48
CA ARG A 572 52.38 18.69 -51.32
C ARG A 572 53.40 19.62 -50.67
N VAL A 573 54.17 19.13 -49.71
CA VAL A 573 55.27 19.89 -49.07
C VAL A 573 56.38 20.17 -50.07
N GLN A 574 56.74 19.21 -50.93
CA GLN A 574 57.70 19.42 -52.01
C GLN A 574 57.20 20.46 -53.02
N ASP A 575 55.93 20.37 -53.42
CA ASP A 575 55.28 21.35 -54.29
C ASP A 575 55.28 22.75 -53.66
N TYR A 576 54.99 22.87 -52.35
CA TYR A 576 55.10 24.12 -51.61
C TYR A 576 56.51 24.71 -51.70
N TYR A 577 57.55 23.91 -51.42
CA TYR A 577 58.93 24.41 -51.50
C TYR A 577 59.36 24.77 -52.93
N ARG A 578 58.83 24.09 -53.95
CA ARG A 578 59.03 24.45 -55.36
C ARG A 578 58.43 25.83 -55.64
N VAL A 579 57.14 26.01 -55.38
CA VAL A 579 56.42 27.28 -55.60
C VAL A 579 57.03 28.42 -54.77
N HIS A 580 57.43 28.14 -53.52
CA HIS A 580 58.06 29.12 -52.65
C HIS A 580 59.39 29.65 -53.19
N LYS A 581 60.15 28.83 -53.95
CA LYS A 581 61.38 29.25 -54.63
C LYS A 581 61.10 30.05 -55.91
N GLU A 582 60.03 29.72 -56.62
CA GLU A 582 59.61 30.40 -57.86
C GLU A 582 58.99 31.78 -57.60
N CYS A 583 58.29 31.95 -56.47
CA CYS A 583 57.68 33.22 -56.07
C CYS A 583 58.67 34.11 -55.29
N THR A 584 59.43 34.95 -56.01
CA THR A 584 60.46 35.82 -55.43
C THR A 584 59.99 37.23 -55.08
N LEU A 585 58.84 37.67 -55.60
CA LEU A 585 58.26 38.98 -55.30
C LEU A 585 57.49 38.91 -53.99
N GLU A 586 57.89 39.70 -53.00
CA GLU A 586 57.19 39.80 -51.72
C GLU A 586 56.26 41.02 -51.68
N TYR A 587 55.02 40.78 -51.27
CA TYR A 587 54.00 41.81 -51.07
C TYR A 587 53.69 41.92 -49.57
N ALA A 588 53.94 43.10 -49.01
CA ALA A 588 53.78 43.34 -47.59
C ALA A 588 52.30 43.26 -47.15
N LYS A 589 52.07 42.81 -45.91
CA LYS A 589 50.74 42.75 -45.27
C LYS A 589 49.85 43.96 -45.55
N GLN A 590 50.41 45.14 -45.33
CA GLN A 590 49.67 46.40 -45.37
C GLN A 590 49.20 46.70 -46.79
N ASP A 591 50.04 46.44 -47.79
CA ASP A 591 49.71 46.65 -49.19
C ASP A 591 48.63 45.69 -49.67
N PHE A 592 48.67 44.43 -49.20
CA PHE A 592 47.62 43.43 -49.45
C PHE A 592 46.25 43.91 -48.97
N TYR A 593 46.16 44.30 -47.69
CA TYR A 593 44.88 44.75 -47.13
C TYR A 593 44.45 46.12 -47.65
N ASN A 594 45.39 47.00 -48.03
CA ASN A 594 45.08 48.25 -48.72
C ASN A 594 44.48 47.99 -50.10
N HIS A 595 45.00 47.00 -50.85
CA HIS A 595 44.46 46.59 -52.13
C HIS A 595 43.06 45.99 -52.00
N MET A 596 42.86 45.09 -51.02
CA MET A 596 41.54 44.51 -50.72
C MET A 596 40.52 45.60 -50.34
N ASN A 597 40.91 46.58 -49.52
CA ASN A 597 40.05 47.70 -49.16
C ASN A 597 39.65 48.55 -50.38
N LYS A 598 40.57 48.77 -51.35
CA LYS A 598 40.25 49.43 -52.63
C LYS A 598 39.25 48.64 -53.47
N ALA A 599 39.27 47.30 -53.39
CA ALA A 599 38.28 46.42 -53.99
C ALA A 599 36.97 46.30 -53.17
N ALA A 600 36.77 47.19 -52.18
CA ALA A 600 35.63 47.21 -51.25
C ALA A 600 35.55 46.02 -50.29
N TRP A 601 36.66 45.31 -50.06
CA TRP A 601 36.76 44.24 -49.06
C TRP A 601 37.39 44.81 -47.78
N LYS A 602 36.53 45.17 -46.84
CA LYS A 602 36.88 45.88 -45.60
C LYS A 602 37.09 44.88 -44.47
N TYR A 603 38.29 44.31 -44.40
CA TYR A 603 38.66 43.42 -43.32
C TYR A 603 39.11 44.18 -42.07
N GLY A 604 38.45 43.90 -40.95
CA GLY A 604 38.85 44.30 -39.60
C GLY A 604 39.98 43.41 -39.07
N GLU A 605 40.51 43.76 -37.89
CA GLU A 605 41.72 43.16 -37.33
C GLU A 605 41.70 41.62 -37.26
N ALA A 606 40.57 41.04 -36.81
CA ALA A 606 40.39 39.59 -36.70
C ALA A 606 40.50 38.84 -38.05
N PHE A 607 40.26 39.51 -39.18
CA PHE A 607 40.35 38.92 -40.52
C PHE A 607 41.65 39.28 -41.25
N ARG A 608 42.58 39.98 -40.58
CA ARG A 608 43.89 40.36 -41.13
C ARG A 608 44.99 39.33 -40.84
N GLY A 609 44.70 38.06 -41.11
CA GLY A 609 45.59 36.93 -40.82
C GLY A 609 46.76 36.73 -41.80
N VAL A 610 46.69 37.30 -43.01
CA VAL A 610 47.80 37.24 -43.98
C VAL A 610 48.99 38.02 -43.43
N GLN A 611 50.17 37.40 -43.42
CA GLN A 611 51.43 38.06 -43.05
C GLN A 611 52.04 38.70 -44.29
N ASN A 612 52.77 37.95 -45.12
CA ASN A 612 53.25 38.44 -46.41
C ASN A 612 52.76 37.52 -47.52
N CYS A 613 52.52 38.07 -48.71
CA CYS A 613 52.20 37.28 -49.90
C CYS A 613 53.44 37.20 -50.79
N ARG A 614 53.61 36.09 -51.51
CA ARG A 614 54.62 35.98 -52.57
C ARG A 614 53.96 35.69 -53.90
N ALA A 615 54.46 36.31 -54.95
CA ALA A 615 54.00 36.10 -56.32
C ALA A 615 55.17 35.70 -57.23
N ALA A 616 54.87 34.88 -58.23
CA ALA A 616 55.78 34.68 -59.36
C ALA A 616 55.70 35.91 -60.28
N LEU A 617 56.79 36.20 -61.00
CA LEU A 617 56.74 37.17 -62.10
C LEU A 617 55.74 36.66 -63.16
N PRO A 618 54.90 37.53 -63.74
CA PRO A 618 53.89 37.14 -64.72
C PRO A 618 54.47 36.48 -65.98
#